data_AF-A0A510KNZ7-F1
#
_entry.id   AF-A0A510KNZ7-F1
#
_cell.length_a   1.000
_cell.length_b   1.000
_cell.length_c   1.000
_cell.angle_alpha   90.00
_cell.angle_beta   90.00
_cell.angle_gamma   90.00
#
_symmetry.space_group_name_H-M   'P 1'
#
loop_
_entity.id
_entity.type
_entity.pdbx_description
1 polymer ?
#
loop_
_entity_poly.entity_id
_entity_poly.type
_entity_poly.pdbx_seq_one_letter_code
_entity_poly.pdbx_strand_id
1 'polypeptide(L)' 'MGKCLKYENLYILEETGDREKVKRISKRHGKVTGASVLLFDLGTKRTTVNEIYFNSQGYFIVRDQKRLKLKKFK' A
#
# COMPACT_ATOMS: atom_id res chain seq x y z
N MET A 1 -7.56 -19.59 10.36
CA MET A 1 -7.15 -18.36 9.64
C MET A 1 -5.63 -18.29 9.64
N GLY A 2 -4.98 -18.66 8.54
CA GLY A 2 -3.51 -18.67 8.46
C GLY A 2 -2.93 -17.26 8.55
N LYS A 3 -1.94 -17.07 9.41
CA LYS A 3 -1.13 -15.84 9.47
C LYS A 3 -0.62 -15.52 8.07
N CYS A 4 -0.85 -14.30 7.60
CA CYS A 4 -0.39 -13.90 6.28
C CYS A 4 1.07 -13.42 6.41
N LEU A 5 2.02 -14.36 6.28
CA LEU A 5 3.47 -14.13 6.32
C LEU A 5 3.93 -12.93 5.46
N LYS A 6 3.17 -12.58 4.42
CA LYS A 6 3.42 -11.43 3.54
C LYS A 6 3.40 -10.07 4.24
N TYR A 7 2.72 -9.93 5.37
CA TYR A 7 2.65 -8.66 6.11
C TYR A 7 3.61 -8.60 7.31
N GLU A 8 4.06 -9.76 7.83
CA GLU A 8 4.87 -9.80 9.06
C GLU A 8 6.22 -9.08 8.94
N ASN A 9 6.76 -9.02 7.72
CA ASN A 9 8.01 -8.32 7.44
C ASN A 9 7.80 -6.90 6.91
N LEU A 10 6.56 -6.41 6.79
CA LEU A 10 6.27 -5.14 6.14
C LEU A 10 5.74 -4.12 7.13
N TYR A 11 6.46 -3.02 7.26
CA TYR A 11 6.16 -1.95 8.20
C TYR A 11 5.94 -0.65 7.43
N ILE A 12 4.85 0.04 7.71
CA ILE A 12 4.66 1.41 7.22
C ILE A 12 5.43 2.32 8.17
N LEU A 13 6.47 2.96 7.66
CA LEU A 13 7.25 3.93 8.44
C LEU A 13 6.59 5.30 8.43
N GLU A 14 6.07 5.70 7.28
CA GLU A 14 5.49 7.02 7.05
C GLU A 14 4.38 6.95 6.02
N GLU A 15 3.41 7.83 6.16
CA GLU A 15 2.47 8.16 5.09
C GLU A 15 2.51 9.65 4.79
N THR A 16 2.56 9.98 3.51
CA THR A 16 2.63 11.36 3.02
C THR A 16 1.56 11.63 1.98
N GLY A 17 1.09 12.88 1.92
CA GLY A 17 0.10 13.34 0.94
C GLY A 17 -1.35 13.16 1.37
N ASP A 18 -2.26 13.26 0.41
CA ASP A 18 -3.71 13.27 0.63
C ASP A 18 -4.38 12.05 -0.03
N ARG A 19 -5.01 11.21 0.79
CA ARG A 19 -5.71 9.99 0.37
C ARG A 19 -7.01 10.26 -0.39
N GLU A 20 -7.65 11.41 -0.17
CA GLU A 20 -8.92 11.78 -0.80
C GLU A 20 -8.71 12.36 -2.20
N LYS A 21 -7.59 13.06 -2.40
CA LYS A 21 -7.22 13.57 -3.71
C LYS A 21 -6.90 12.43 -4.66
N VAL A 22 -7.61 12.35 -5.79
CA VAL A 22 -7.29 11.38 -6.87
C VAL A 22 -6.25 12.01 -7.80
N LYS A 23 -5.08 11.39 -7.92
CA LYS A 23 -4.02 11.82 -8.85
C LYS A 23 -4.25 11.33 -10.27
N ARG A 24 -4.63 10.05 -10.42
CA ARG A 24 -4.94 9.43 -11.72
C ARG A 24 -5.77 8.16 -11.57
N ILE A 25 -6.30 7.64 -12.68
CA ILE A 25 -7.01 6.36 -12.72
C ILE A 25 -6.16 5.33 -13.47
N SER A 26 -5.75 4.26 -12.78
CA SER A 26 -5.12 3.10 -13.38
C SER A 26 -6.17 2.13 -13.91
N LYS A 27 -6.10 1.77 -15.19
CA LYS A 27 -6.99 0.76 -15.79
C LYS A 27 -6.94 -0.59 -15.07
N ARG A 28 -5.77 -0.97 -14.52
CA ARG A 28 -5.55 -2.27 -13.86
C ARG A 28 -5.86 -2.26 -12.35
N HIS A 29 -5.63 -1.12 -11.70
CA HIS A 29 -5.62 -1.05 -10.23
C HIS A 29 -6.60 -0.04 -9.64
N GLY A 30 -7.32 0.75 -10.44
CA GLY A 30 -8.32 1.71 -9.96
C GLY A 30 -7.73 3.10 -9.68
N LYS A 31 -8.33 3.84 -8.74
CA LYS A 31 -7.95 5.22 -8.45
C LYS A 31 -6.62 5.24 -7.71
N VAL A 32 -5.64 5.96 -8.24
CA VAL A 32 -4.38 6.28 -7.55
C VAL A 32 -4.60 7.59 -6.80
N THR A 33 -4.38 7.57 -5.50
CA THR A 33 -4.55 8.75 -4.64
C THR A 33 -3.34 9.69 -4.74
N GLY A 34 -3.43 10.86 -4.11
CA GLY A 34 -2.35 11.80 -3.92
C GLY A 34 -1.42 11.43 -2.76
N ALA A 35 -1.69 10.31 -2.07
CA ALA A 35 -0.90 9.83 -0.96
C ALA A 35 0.00 8.64 -1.33
N SER A 36 1.08 8.50 -0.56
CA SER A 36 2.03 7.39 -0.66
C SER A 36 2.47 6.95 0.73
N VAL A 37 2.85 5.68 0.85
CA VAL A 37 3.46 5.14 2.07
C VAL A 37 4.93 4.82 1.84
N LEU A 38 5.75 5.10 2.84
CA LEU A 38 7.11 4.60 2.94
C LEU A 38 7.06 3.23 3.63
N LEU A 39 7.30 2.17 2.86
CA LEU A 39 7.22 0.80 3.30
C LEU A 39 8.61 0.21 3.53
N PHE A 40 8.87 -0.24 4.75
CA PHE A 40 10.07 -0.99 5.12
C PHE A 40 9.81 -2.48 5.06
N ASP A 41 10.71 -3.21 4.40
CA ASP A 41 10.72 -4.67 4.33
C ASP A 41 11.86 -5.22 5.18
N LEU A 42 11.51 -5.85 6.31
CA LEU A 42 12.45 -6.42 7.28
C LEU A 42 13.27 -7.58 6.68
N GLY A 43 12.73 -8.32 5.72
CA GLY A 43 13.39 -9.46 5.10
C GLY A 43 14.51 -9.02 4.15
N THR A 44 14.27 -7.94 3.39
CA THR A 44 15.27 -7.39 2.45
C THR A 44 16.05 -6.20 3.00
N LYS A 45 15.64 -5.66 4.16
CA LYS A 45 16.15 -4.41 4.76
C LYS A 45 16.06 -3.20 3.83
N ARG A 46 15.06 -3.19 2.94
CA ARG A 46 14.85 -2.11 1.97
C ARG A 46 13.63 -1.28 2.32
N THR A 47 13.71 -0.01 1.98
CA THR A 47 12.60 0.93 2.09
C THR A 47 12.15 1.32 0.68
N THR A 48 10.84 1.35 0.47
CA THR A 48 10.24 1.67 -0.83
C THR A 48 9.06 2.61 -0.67
N VAL A 49 8.98 3.62 -1.53
CA VAL A 49 7.80 4.49 -1.61
C VAL A 49 6.76 3.80 -2.49
N ASN A 50 5.54 3.66 -1.97
CA ASN A 50 4.44 3.01 -2.67
C ASN A 50 3.25 3.96 -2.75
N GLU A 51 2.72 4.17 -3.95
CA GLU A 51 1.48 4.93 -4.12
C GLU A 51 0.30 4.20 -3.48
N ILE A 52 -0.61 4.96 -2.88
CA ILE A 52 -1.85 4.43 -2.32
C ILE A 52 -2.92 4.43 -3.40
N TYR A 53 -3.60 3.29 -3.54
CA TYR A 53 -4.73 3.08 -4.42
C TYR A 53 -6.02 2.97 -3.60
N PHE A 54 -7.14 3.34 -4.21
CA PHE A 54 -8.46 3.27 -3.62
C PHE A 54 -9.48 2.60 -4.57
N ASN A 55 -10.33 1.75 -4.00
CA ASN A 55 -11.52 1.21 -4.63
C ASN A 55 -12.60 0.91 -3.57
N SER A 56 -13.70 0.27 -3.98
CA SER A 56 -14.82 -0.10 -3.08
C SER A 56 -14.42 -0.98 -1.88
N GLN A 57 -13.24 -1.61 -1.90
CA GLN A 57 -12.73 -2.43 -0.79
C GLN A 57 -11.82 -1.65 0.19
N GLY A 58 -11.61 -0.35 -0.05
CA GLY A 58 -10.78 0.56 0.74
C GLY A 58 -9.40 0.85 0.13
N TYR A 59 -8.50 1.36 0.96
CA TYR A 59 -7.14 1.74 0.56
C TYR A 59 -6.17 0.56 0.55
N PHE A 60 -5.28 0.51 -0.45
CA PHE A 60 -4.27 -0.53 -0.60
C PHE A 60 -3.05 -0.04 -1.38
N ILE A 61 -1.93 -0.73 -1.24
CA ILE A 61 -0.76 -0.59 -2.10
C ILE A 61 -0.66 -1.78 -3.06
N VAL A 62 0.01 -1.60 -4.19
CA VAL A 62 0.30 -2.67 -5.14
C VAL A 62 1.77 -3.04 -5.03
N ARG A 63 2.06 -4.29 -4.67
CA ARG A 63 3.41 -4.84 -4.58
C ARG A 63 3.45 -6.27 -5.12
N ASP A 64 4.44 -6.60 -5.94
CA ASP A 64 4.57 -7.91 -6.60
C ASP A 64 3.27 -8.36 -7.30
N GLN A 65 2.62 -7.41 -7.99
CA GLN A 65 1.31 -7.57 -8.65
C GLN A 65 0.14 -7.92 -7.71
N LYS A 66 0.34 -7.87 -6.39
CA LYS A 66 -0.66 -8.16 -5.35
C LYS A 66 -1.12 -6.88 -4.69
N ARG A 67 -2.38 -6.88 -4.24
CA ARG A 67 -2.99 -5.76 -3.49
C ARG A 67 -2.82 -6.00 -2.00
N LEU A 68 -2.09 -5.13 -1.32
CA LEU A 68 -1.91 -5.17 0.13
C LEU A 68 -2.79 -4.11 0.78
N LYS A 69 -3.81 -4.54 1.53
CA LYS A 69 -4.78 -3.61 2.13
C LYS A 69 -4.14 -2.89 3.31
N LEU A 70 -4.23 -1.56 3.32
CA LEU A 70 -3.61 -0.74 4.37
C LEU A 70 -4.18 -1.06 5.77
N LYS A 71 -5.47 -1.41 5.86
CA LYS A 71 -6.11 -1.84 7.13
C LYS A 71 -5.48 -3.07 7.82
N LYS A 72 -4.61 -3.80 7.12
CA LYS A 72 -3.93 -4.99 7.66
C LYS A 72 -2.56 -4.69 8.25
N PHE A 73 -2.02 -3.50 7.99
CA PHE A 73 -0.88 -2.96 8.72
C PHE A 73 -1.48 -2.41 10.01
N LYS A 74 -1.29 -3.14 11.11
CA LYS A 74 -1.67 -2.69 12.45
C LYS A 74 -0.52 -1.92 13.04
#